data_AF-A0A960QNR7-F1
#
_entry.id   AF-A0A960QNR7-F1
#
_cell.length_a   1.000
_cell.length_b   1.000
_cell.length_c   1.000
_cell.angle_alpha   90.00
_cell.angle_beta   90.00
_cell.angle_gamma   90.00
#
_symmetry.space_group_name_H-M   'P 1'
#
loop_
_entity.id
_entity.type
_entity.pdbx_description
1 polymer ?
#
loop_
_entity_poly.entity_id
_entity_poly.type
_entity_poly.pdbx_seq_one_letter_code
_entity_poly.pdbx_strand_id
1 'polypeptide(L)'
;MNRKQTGWVIIGLVVATWIQRGLLAALGMYLSDDAGTVALMALDILKGARPLFLYGFPYSGALQAYLVAGSFAIFGIHTFSFVLPTLLLTSAWVVVTYGLFRELYGSRTGLAAALLVIFADWITTWYTMIPDCSYSPLFFLGTAALWLTVRIVSTEGATHGRWAIPFLGLVAGLGLWVH
;
A
#
# COMPACT_ATOMS: atom_id res chain seq x y z
N MET A 1 13.46 -21.16 4.71
CA MET A 1 12.36 -21.43 3.75
C MET A 1 12.91 -21.32 2.35
N ASN A 2 12.62 -22.26 1.45
CA ASN A 2 13.11 -22.15 0.07
C ASN A 2 12.30 -21.10 -0.72
N ARG A 3 12.79 -20.72 -1.92
CA ARG A 3 12.17 -19.68 -2.75
C ARG A 3 10.73 -20.03 -3.16
N LYS A 4 10.44 -21.31 -3.43
CA LYS A 4 9.10 -21.79 -3.77
C LYS A 4 8.11 -21.64 -2.62
N GLN A 5 8.50 -22.07 -1.41
CA GLN A 5 7.69 -21.93 -0.20
C GLN A 5 7.40 -20.45 0.10
N THR A 6 8.38 -19.57 -0.09
CA THR A 6 8.17 -18.11 0.05
C THR A 6 7.10 -17.60 -0.88
N GLY A 7 7.13 -18.01 -2.16
CA GLY A 7 6.12 -17.63 -3.13
C GLY A 7 4.71 -18.03 -2.69
N TRP A 8 4.54 -19.27 -2.22
CA TRP A 8 3.24 -19.73 -1.72
C TRP A 8 2.75 -18.98 -0.48
N VAL A 9 3.66 -18.62 0.44
CA VAL A 9 3.28 -17.80 1.61
C VAL A 9 2.82 -16.41 1.18
N ILE A 10 3.52 -15.77 0.24
CA ILE A 10 3.11 -14.45 -0.28
C ILE A 10 1.75 -14.54 -0.97
N ILE A 11 1.52 -15.56 -1.81
CA ILE A 11 0.22 -15.78 -2.45
C ILE A 11 -0.87 -15.98 -1.40
N GLY A 12 -0.61 -16.82 -0.39
CA GLY A 12 -1.56 -17.05 0.70
C GLY A 12 -1.88 -15.79 1.50
N LEU A 13 -0.88 -14.95 1.78
CA LEU A 13 -1.07 -13.65 2.44
C LEU A 13 -1.92 -12.70 1.60
N VAL A 14 -1.64 -12.58 0.30
CA VAL A 14 -2.43 -11.72 -0.59
C VAL A 14 -3.87 -12.21 -0.67
N VAL A 15 -4.08 -13.51 -0.86
CA VAL A 15 -5.43 -14.10 -0.90
C VAL A 15 -6.17 -13.85 0.42
N ALA A 16 -5.50 -14.02 1.58
CA ALA A 16 -6.09 -13.74 2.88
C ALA A 16 -6.49 -12.26 3.04
N THR A 17 -5.65 -11.32 2.59
CA THR A 17 -5.97 -9.88 2.56
C THR A 17 -7.24 -9.63 1.74
N TRP A 18 -7.33 -10.21 0.54
CA TRP A 18 -8.46 -9.99 -0.35
C TRP A 18 -9.76 -10.59 0.19
N ILE A 19 -9.70 -11.79 0.78
CA ILE A 19 -10.85 -12.41 1.46
C ILE A 19 -11.31 -11.52 2.60
N GLN A 20 -10.39 -11.11 3.48
CA GLN A 20 -10.73 -10.28 4.65
C GLN A 20 -11.38 -8.96 4.20
N ARG A 21 -10.76 -8.26 3.24
CA ARG A 21 -11.28 -6.98 2.74
C ARG A 21 -12.59 -7.17 1.98
N GLY A 22 -12.76 -8.27 1.24
CA GLY A 22 -14.03 -8.63 0.60
C GLY A 22 -15.17 -8.88 1.59
N LEU A 23 -14.89 -9.57 2.71
CA LEU A 23 -15.86 -9.79 3.79
C LEU A 23 -16.28 -8.47 4.43
N LEU A 24 -15.34 -7.58 4.71
CA LEU A 24 -15.66 -6.24 5.24
C LEU A 24 -16.44 -5.39 4.23
N ALA A 25 -16.14 -5.53 2.93
CA ALA A 25 -16.86 -4.81 1.89
C ALA A 25 -18.32 -5.28 1.80
N ALA A 26 -18.57 -6.58 1.98
CA ALA A 26 -19.91 -7.15 2.08
C ALA A 26 -20.70 -6.63 3.30
N LEU A 27 -20.01 -6.11 4.32
CA LEU A 27 -20.59 -5.42 5.47
C LEU A 27 -20.77 -3.90 5.25
N GLY A 28 -20.47 -3.40 4.05
CA GLY A 28 -20.63 -1.98 3.68
C GLY A 28 -19.43 -1.09 3.96
N MET A 29 -18.29 -1.64 4.41
CA MET A 29 -17.16 -0.86 4.90
C MET A 29 -16.16 -0.42 3.82
N TYR A 30 -16.61 0.10 2.68
CA TYR A 30 -15.73 0.36 1.52
C TYR A 30 -15.81 1.79 0.95
N LEU A 31 -16.64 2.66 1.54
CA LEU A 31 -16.81 4.06 1.13
C LEU A 31 -16.83 4.99 2.34
N SER A 32 -16.32 6.20 2.14
CA SER A 32 -16.40 7.32 3.08
C SER A 32 -16.63 8.62 2.28
N ASP A 33 -17.00 9.69 2.98
CA ASP A 33 -17.16 11.01 2.36
C ASP A 33 -15.85 11.50 1.73
N ASP A 34 -14.71 11.29 2.41
CA ASP A 34 -13.38 11.64 1.91
C ASP A 34 -13.00 10.87 0.64
N ALA A 35 -13.44 9.61 0.52
CA ALA A 35 -13.25 8.81 -0.69
C ALA A 35 -13.96 9.45 -1.91
N GLY A 36 -15.11 10.11 -1.69
CA GLY A 36 -15.80 10.86 -2.74
C GLY A 36 -14.93 11.95 -3.36
N THR A 37 -14.15 12.66 -2.54
CA THR A 37 -13.20 13.69 -3.00
C THR A 37 -12.11 13.08 -3.89
N VAL A 38 -11.56 11.93 -3.51
CA VAL A 38 -10.55 11.20 -4.31
C VAL A 38 -11.15 10.75 -5.65
N ALA A 39 -12.39 10.27 -5.66
CA ALA A 39 -13.08 9.87 -6.89
C ALA A 39 -13.29 11.05 -7.85
N LEU A 40 -13.77 12.20 -7.36
CA LEU A 40 -13.94 13.42 -8.16
C LEU A 40 -12.60 13.88 -8.75
N MET A 41 -11.56 13.91 -7.92
CA MET A 41 -10.22 14.29 -8.34
C MET A 41 -9.65 13.34 -9.40
N ALA A 42 -9.89 12.04 -9.27
CA ALA A 42 -9.51 11.06 -10.28
C ALA A 42 -10.22 11.30 -11.63
N LEU A 43 -11.52 11.64 -11.60
CA LEU A 43 -12.27 12.00 -12.81
C LEU A 43 -11.70 13.27 -13.47
N ASP A 44 -11.29 14.26 -12.69
CA ASP A 44 -10.67 15.47 -13.24
C ASP A 44 -9.26 15.21 -13.78
N ILE A 45 -8.49 14.31 -13.18
CA ILE A 45 -7.20 13.84 -13.71
C ILE A 45 -7.38 13.20 -15.10
N LEU A 46 -8.43 12.39 -15.29
CA LEU A 46 -8.78 11.81 -16.58
C LEU A 46 -9.14 12.87 -17.64
N LYS A 47 -9.70 14.01 -17.22
CA LYS A 47 -9.98 15.17 -18.09
C LYS A 47 -8.74 16.04 -18.35
N GLY A 48 -7.59 15.71 -17.75
CA GLY A 48 -6.32 16.42 -17.96
C GLY A 48 -5.84 17.25 -16.78
N ALA A 49 -6.56 17.28 -15.65
CA ALA A 49 -6.06 17.93 -14.45
C ALA A 49 -4.75 17.28 -13.96
N ARG A 50 -3.87 18.09 -13.36
CA ARG A 50 -2.58 17.65 -12.82
C ARG A 50 -2.37 18.19 -11.40
N PRO A 51 -3.26 17.85 -10.46
CA PRO A 51 -3.12 18.30 -9.08
C PRO A 51 -1.86 17.72 -8.43
N LEU A 52 -1.22 18.52 -7.57
CA LEU A 52 -0.09 18.10 -6.76
C LEU A 52 -0.52 17.58 -5.38
N PHE A 53 -1.59 18.15 -4.82
CA PHE A 53 -2.12 17.80 -3.52
C PHE A 53 -3.61 17.48 -3.62
N LEU A 54 -4.13 16.71 -2.67
CA LEU A 54 -5.54 16.37 -2.55
C LEU A 54 -6.40 17.63 -2.37
N TYR A 55 -7.61 17.62 -2.95
CA TYR A 55 -8.57 18.71 -2.78
C TYR A 55 -8.98 18.82 -1.31
N GLY A 56 -8.82 20.00 -0.71
CA GLY A 56 -9.09 20.25 0.72
C GLY A 56 -7.95 19.87 1.67
N PHE A 57 -6.94 19.13 1.20
CA PHE A 57 -5.80 18.66 2.01
C PHE A 57 -4.47 19.10 1.34
N PRO A 58 -4.11 20.40 1.39
CA PRO A 58 -2.94 20.93 0.69
C PRO A 58 -1.59 20.42 1.25
N TYR A 59 -1.63 19.58 2.28
CA TYR A 59 -0.49 18.94 2.91
C TYR A 59 -0.32 17.46 2.53
N SER A 60 -1.26 16.87 1.78
CA SER A 60 -1.20 15.46 1.37
C SER A 60 -1.18 15.33 -0.15
N GLY A 61 -0.15 14.64 -0.65
CA GLY A 61 0.07 14.42 -2.07
C GLY A 61 -1.05 13.64 -2.76
N ALA A 62 -1.26 13.93 -4.05
CA ALA A 62 -2.37 13.39 -4.85
C ALA A 62 -2.21 11.92 -5.30
N LEU A 63 -1.26 11.16 -4.76
CA LEU A 63 -0.89 9.83 -5.27
C LEU A 63 -2.09 8.88 -5.39
N GLN A 64 -2.92 8.82 -4.34
CA GLN A 64 -4.10 7.95 -4.33
C GLN A 64 -5.05 8.28 -5.49
N ALA A 65 -5.30 9.57 -5.75
CA ALA A 65 -6.16 10.01 -6.85
C ALA A 65 -5.59 9.65 -8.23
N TYR A 66 -4.27 9.73 -8.42
CA TYR A 66 -3.64 9.28 -9.67
C TYR A 66 -3.74 7.77 -9.87
N LEU A 67 -3.57 6.97 -8.83
CA LEU A 67 -3.72 5.51 -8.92
C LEU A 67 -5.18 5.13 -9.24
N VAL A 68 -6.15 5.81 -8.62
CA VAL A 68 -7.57 5.66 -8.92
C VAL A 68 -7.87 6.07 -10.37
N ALA A 69 -7.35 7.21 -10.85
CA ALA A 69 -7.53 7.63 -12.23
C ALA A 69 -6.97 6.60 -13.22
N GLY A 70 -5.78 6.06 -12.96
CA GLY A 70 -5.21 4.97 -13.76
C GLY A 70 -6.09 3.72 -13.77
N SER A 71 -6.63 3.32 -12.61
CA SER A 71 -7.55 2.20 -12.50
C SER A 71 -8.85 2.44 -13.29
N PHE A 72 -9.43 3.64 -13.21
CA PHE A 72 -10.60 4.02 -14.00
C PHE A 72 -10.33 4.02 -15.51
N ALA A 73 -9.15 4.48 -15.94
CA ALA A 73 -8.79 4.45 -17.36
C ALA A 73 -8.70 3.02 -17.93
N ILE A 74 -8.24 2.06 -17.12
CA ILE A 74 -8.00 0.67 -17.57
C ILE A 74 -9.27 -0.18 -17.44
N PHE A 75 -9.97 -0.08 -16.31
CA PHE A 75 -11.07 -0.99 -15.95
C PHE A 75 -12.46 -0.35 -16.08
N GLY A 76 -12.53 0.95 -16.34
CA GLY A 76 -13.78 1.72 -16.34
C GLY A 76 -14.14 2.26 -14.96
N ILE A 77 -15.17 3.11 -14.90
CA ILE A 77 -15.59 3.81 -13.67
C ILE A 77 -16.66 2.98 -12.96
N HIS A 78 -16.28 2.31 -11.88
CA HIS A 78 -17.20 1.58 -10.99
C HIS A 78 -16.55 1.35 -9.62
N THR A 79 -17.30 0.85 -8.65
CA THR A 79 -16.82 0.69 -7.26
C THR A 79 -15.55 -0.17 -7.15
N PHE A 80 -15.47 -1.29 -7.87
CA PHE A 80 -14.31 -2.17 -7.76
C PHE A 80 -13.01 -1.49 -8.27
N SER A 81 -13.04 -0.82 -9.42
CA SER A 81 -11.89 -0.10 -9.96
C SER A 81 -11.52 1.09 -9.07
N PHE A 82 -12.48 1.67 -8.36
CA PHE A 82 -12.23 2.72 -7.38
C PHE A 82 -11.42 2.24 -6.17
N VAL A 83 -11.78 1.09 -5.59
CA VAL A 83 -11.11 0.55 -4.38
C VAL A 83 -9.87 -0.29 -4.70
N LEU A 84 -9.72 -0.76 -5.95
CA LEU A 84 -8.64 -1.65 -6.37
C LEU A 84 -7.24 -1.10 -6.04
N PRO A 85 -6.90 0.18 -6.27
CA PRO A 85 -5.60 0.73 -5.86
C PRO A 85 -5.30 0.57 -4.38
N THR A 86 -6.26 0.87 -3.50
CA THR A 86 -6.12 0.68 -2.05
C THR A 86 -5.89 -0.78 -1.71
N LEU A 87 -6.67 -1.69 -2.32
CA LEU A 87 -6.54 -3.12 -2.09
C LEU A 87 -5.14 -3.64 -2.49
N LEU A 88 -4.60 -3.13 -3.60
CA LEU A 88 -3.25 -3.46 -4.07
C LEU A 88 -2.17 -2.89 -3.14
N LEU A 89 -2.30 -1.64 -2.70
CA LEU A 89 -1.36 -1.00 -1.77
C LEU A 89 -1.35 -1.71 -0.41
N THR A 90 -2.52 -2.06 0.12
CA THR A 90 -2.63 -2.83 1.37
C THR A 90 -2.06 -4.23 1.22
N SER A 91 -2.25 -4.88 0.07
CA SER A 91 -1.60 -6.16 -0.23
C SER A 91 -0.08 -6.02 -0.27
N ALA A 92 0.43 -4.95 -0.91
CA ALA A 92 1.85 -4.66 -0.96
C ALA A 92 2.41 -4.37 0.45
N TRP A 93 1.68 -3.62 1.28
CA TRP A 93 2.02 -3.35 2.68
C TRP A 93 2.18 -4.65 3.50
N VAL A 94 1.24 -5.59 3.36
CA VAL A 94 1.32 -6.91 4.00
C VAL A 94 2.57 -7.67 3.56
N VAL A 95 2.90 -7.63 2.26
CA VAL A 95 4.07 -8.33 1.71
C VAL A 95 5.38 -7.70 2.17
N VAL A 96 5.50 -6.37 2.21
CA VAL A 96 6.71 -5.71 2.72
C VAL A 96 6.85 -5.90 4.22
N THR A 97 5.74 -5.96 4.97
CA THR A 97 5.75 -6.29 6.41
C THR A 97 6.27 -7.71 6.63
N TYR A 98 5.78 -8.69 5.87
CA TYR A 98 6.31 -10.06 5.88
C TYR A 98 7.80 -10.07 5.57
N GLY A 99 8.22 -9.36 4.52
CA GLY A 99 9.61 -9.28 4.07
C GLY A 99 10.54 -8.73 5.15
N LEU A 100 10.16 -7.60 5.76
CA LEU A 100 10.89 -6.91 6.81
C LEU A 100 11.11 -7.80 8.03
N PHE A 101 10.03 -8.28 8.64
CA PHE A 101 10.12 -9.08 9.87
C PHE A 101 10.71 -10.47 9.63
N ARG A 102 10.55 -11.02 8.42
CA ARG A 102 11.27 -12.24 8.04
C ARG A 102 12.77 -12.04 8.01
N GLU A 103 13.23 -10.90 7.51
CA GLU A 103 14.65 -10.62 7.40
C GLU A 103 15.28 -10.34 8.75
N LEU A 104 14.58 -9.61 9.62
CA LEU A 104 15.05 -9.32 10.97
C LEU A 104 15.02 -10.54 11.90
N TYR A 105 13.97 -11.37 11.81
CA TYR A 105 13.67 -12.37 12.85
C TYR A 105 13.26 -13.76 12.32
N GLY A 106 13.30 -13.98 11.01
CA GLY A 106 12.97 -15.25 10.39
C GLY A 106 11.50 -15.43 9.99
N SER A 107 11.21 -16.51 9.25
CA SER A 107 9.94 -16.67 8.52
C SER A 107 8.68 -16.75 9.38
N ARG A 108 8.78 -17.30 10.60
CA ARG A 108 7.62 -17.39 11.51
C ARG A 108 7.19 -16.01 12.01
N THR A 109 8.15 -15.18 12.40
CA THR A 109 7.91 -13.79 12.84
C THR A 109 7.39 -12.93 11.69
N GLY A 110 7.96 -13.09 10.49
CA GLY A 110 7.43 -12.43 9.29
C GLY A 110 5.97 -12.79 9.02
N LEU A 111 5.61 -14.08 9.13
CA LEU A 111 4.23 -14.52 8.95
C LEU A 111 3.30 -13.96 10.03
N ALA A 112 3.72 -14.00 11.30
CA ALA A 112 2.95 -13.44 12.40
C ALA A 112 2.70 -11.94 12.22
N ALA A 113 3.74 -11.15 11.86
CA ALA A 113 3.61 -9.72 11.60
C ALA A 113 2.65 -9.42 10.45
N ALA A 114 2.73 -10.18 9.35
CA ALA A 114 1.82 -10.02 8.22
C ALA A 114 0.37 -10.34 8.58
N LEU A 115 0.12 -11.41 9.36
CA LEU A 115 -1.22 -11.75 9.84
C LEU A 115 -1.78 -10.69 10.79
N LEU A 116 -0.96 -10.14 11.69
CA LEU A 116 -1.37 -9.04 12.57
C LEU A 116 -1.80 -7.81 11.77
N VAL A 117 -1.13 -7.52 10.65
CA VAL A 117 -1.49 -6.39 9.78
C VAL A 117 -2.75 -6.66 8.95
N ILE A 118 -2.96 -7.91 8.50
CA ILE A 118 -4.21 -8.29 7.81
C ILE A 118 -5.41 -8.13 8.75
N PHE A 119 -5.27 -8.58 9.99
CA PHE A 119 -6.29 -8.55 11.04
C PHE A 119 -6.00 -7.47 12.08
N ALA A 120 -5.60 -6.29 11.62
CA ALA A 120 -5.31 -5.15 12.48
C ALA A 120 -6.58 -4.64 13.20
N ASP A 121 -6.39 -3.70 14.12
CA ASP A 121 -7.49 -3.03 14.79
C ASP A 121 -8.41 -2.29 13.79
N TRP A 122 -9.57 -1.83 14.31
CA TRP A 122 -10.58 -1.13 13.52
C TRP A 122 -10.02 0.06 12.74
N ILE A 123 -9.21 0.92 13.38
CA ILE A 123 -8.74 2.18 12.80
C ILE A 123 -7.77 1.89 11.66
N THR A 124 -6.80 1.01 11.90
CA THR A 124 -5.85 0.59 10.87
C THR A 124 -6.54 -0.08 9.69
N THR A 125 -7.54 -0.92 9.97
CA THR A 125 -8.32 -1.60 8.94
C THR A 125 -9.13 -0.60 8.09
N TRP A 126 -9.77 0.38 8.72
CA TRP A 126 -10.54 1.43 8.04
C TRP A 126 -9.68 2.20 7.02
N TYR A 127 -8.54 2.74 7.47
CA TYR A 127 -7.61 3.54 6.65
C TYR A 127 -6.81 2.74 5.61
N THR A 128 -6.93 1.41 5.60
CA THR A 128 -6.27 0.55 4.61
C THR A 128 -7.27 -0.23 3.76
N MET A 129 -8.56 0.10 3.87
CA MET A 129 -9.62 -0.51 3.08
C MET A 129 -10.28 0.49 2.15
N ILE A 130 -10.33 1.76 2.54
CA ILE A 130 -11.00 2.82 1.79
C ILE A 130 -9.93 3.62 1.00
N PRO A 131 -10.20 4.03 -0.25
CA PRO A 131 -9.37 4.99 -0.98
C PRO A 131 -9.54 6.41 -0.41
N ASP A 132 -9.21 6.58 0.88
CA ASP A 132 -9.18 7.85 1.59
C ASP A 132 -7.74 8.42 1.66
N CYS A 133 -7.64 9.61 2.25
CA CYS A 133 -6.48 10.49 2.48
C CYS A 133 -5.10 9.82 2.65
N SER A 134 -4.57 9.21 1.58
CA SER A 134 -3.18 8.78 1.42
C SER A 134 -2.62 7.75 2.44
N TYR A 135 -3.46 7.17 3.30
CA TYR A 135 -3.00 6.25 4.35
C TYR A 135 -2.47 4.92 3.80
N SER A 136 -3.18 4.25 2.90
CA SER A 136 -2.69 3.00 2.31
C SER A 136 -1.34 3.16 1.57
N PRO A 137 -1.10 4.24 0.79
CA PRO A 137 0.25 4.59 0.33
C PRO A 137 1.25 4.78 1.47
N LEU A 138 0.90 5.55 2.51
CA LEU A 138 1.80 5.82 3.64
C LEU A 138 2.25 4.54 4.33
N PHE A 139 1.32 3.64 4.68
CA PHE A 139 1.64 2.37 5.34
C PHE A 139 2.59 1.52 4.48
N PHE A 140 2.30 1.41 3.18
CA PHE A 140 3.16 0.69 2.25
C PHE A 140 4.54 1.32 2.12
N LEU A 141 4.61 2.62 1.81
CA LEU A 141 5.85 3.34 1.53
C LEU A 141 6.73 3.43 2.79
N GLY A 142 6.15 3.78 3.94
CA GLY A 142 6.88 3.83 5.21
C GLY A 142 7.49 2.49 5.58
N THR A 143 6.71 1.40 5.48
CA THR A 143 7.21 0.05 5.79
C THR A 143 8.26 -0.42 4.77
N ALA A 144 8.07 -0.09 3.48
CA ALA A 144 9.05 -0.37 2.44
C ALA A 144 10.36 0.39 2.67
N ALA A 145 10.32 1.65 3.11
CA ALA A 145 11.50 2.43 3.45
C ALA A 145 12.28 1.81 4.62
N LEU A 146 11.58 1.34 5.66
CA LEU A 146 12.21 0.60 6.77
C LEU A 146 12.88 -0.68 6.25
N TRP A 147 12.20 -1.42 5.39
CA TRP A 147 12.74 -2.66 4.84
C TRP A 147 13.97 -2.44 3.95
N LEU A 148 13.94 -1.42 3.10
CA LEU A 148 15.09 -1.03 2.29
C LEU A 148 16.27 -0.56 3.16
N THR A 149 16.00 0.15 4.25
CA THR A 149 17.03 0.52 5.23
C THR A 149 17.69 -0.70 5.84
N VAL A 150 16.89 -1.69 6.29
CA VAL A 150 17.43 -2.96 6.80
C VAL A 150 18.28 -3.68 5.75
N ARG A 151 17.84 -3.70 4.49
CA ARG A 151 18.61 -4.30 3.37
C ARG A 151 19.96 -3.60 3.18
N ILE A 152 20.00 -2.27 3.24
CA ILE A 152 21.23 -1.49 3.08
C ILE A 152 22.19 -1.78 4.23
N VAL A 153 21.71 -1.67 5.47
CA VAL A 153 22.54 -1.86 6.68
C VAL A 153 23.04 -3.30 6.80
N SER A 154 22.20 -4.29 6.51
CA SER A 154 22.58 -5.71 6.57
C SER A 154 23.56 -6.15 5.47
N THR A 155 23.79 -5.31 4.46
CA THR A 155 24.71 -5.59 3.34
C THR A 155 25.88 -4.61 3.28
N GLU A 156 26.13 -3.84 4.34
CA GLU A 156 27.30 -2.96 4.43
C GLU A 156 28.60 -3.74 4.15
N GLY A 157 29.35 -3.29 3.14
CA GLY A 157 30.57 -3.95 2.63
C GLY A 157 30.38 -4.82 1.38
N ALA A 158 29.14 -5.20 1.03
CA ALA A 158 28.84 -5.91 -0.20
C ALA A 158 28.25 -4.96 -1.27
N THR A 159 28.76 -5.02 -2.51
CA THR A 159 28.23 -4.24 -3.65
C THR A 159 26.75 -4.50 -3.93
N HIS A 160 26.22 -5.65 -3.49
CA HIS A 160 24.85 -6.10 -3.66
C HIS A 160 23.80 -5.32 -2.86
N GLY A 161 24.19 -4.46 -1.91
CA GLY A 161 23.25 -3.62 -1.15
C GLY A 161 22.87 -2.29 -1.81
N ARG A 162 23.72 -1.82 -2.74
CA ARG A 162 23.66 -0.43 -3.24
C ARG A 162 22.46 -0.15 -4.14
N TRP A 163 21.85 -1.17 -4.74
CA TRP A 163 20.64 -0.99 -5.54
C TRP A 163 19.47 -0.47 -4.70
N ALA A 164 19.41 -0.77 -3.40
CA ALA A 164 18.32 -0.37 -2.52
C ALA A 164 18.33 1.13 -2.18
N ILE A 165 19.48 1.81 -2.32
CA ILE A 165 19.65 3.23 -1.99
C ILE A 165 18.76 4.14 -2.85
N PRO A 166 18.78 4.10 -4.20
CA PRO A 166 17.90 4.93 -5.01
C PRO A 166 16.41 4.64 -4.74
N PHE A 167 16.04 3.38 -4.49
CA PHE A 167 14.66 3.04 -4.14
C PHE A 167 14.26 3.58 -2.77
N LEU A 168 15.16 3.59 -1.79
CA LEU A 168 14.89 4.19 -0.49
C LEU A 168 14.59 5.69 -0.65
N GLY A 169 15.41 6.41 -1.43
CA GLY A 169 15.17 7.82 -1.72
C GLY A 169 13.82 8.08 -2.40
N LEU A 170 13.46 7.26 -3.39
CA LEU A 170 12.17 7.35 -4.08
C LEU A 170 11.00 7.07 -3.12
N VAL A 171 11.06 5.96 -2.37
CA VAL A 171 9.98 5.54 -1.47
C VAL A 171 9.82 6.51 -0.30
N ALA A 172 10.93 7.00 0.28
CA ALA A 172 10.89 8.00 1.34
C ALA A 172 10.39 9.34 0.82
N GLY A 173 10.84 9.78 -0.37
CA GLY A 173 10.38 11.03 -0.99
C GLY A 173 8.90 10.99 -1.35
N LEU A 174 8.41 9.88 -1.92
CA LEU A 174 6.98 9.67 -2.15
C LEU A 174 6.21 9.60 -0.84
N GLY A 175 6.75 8.91 0.17
CA GLY A 175 6.17 8.82 1.52
C GLY A 175 5.94 10.19 2.14
N LEU A 176 6.96 11.05 2.10
CA LEU A 176 6.90 12.45 2.57
C LEU A 176 5.96 13.33 1.74
N TRP A 177 5.85 13.07 0.44
CA TRP A 177 4.93 13.85 -0.40
C TRP A 177 3.47 13.50 -0.09
N VAL A 178 3.17 12.23 0.19
CA VAL A 178 1.80 11.82 0.48
C VAL A 178 1.36 12.13 1.91
N HIS A 179 2.29 12.34 2.85
CA HIS A 179 1.98 12.63 4.26
C HIS A 179 3.14 13.30 5.01
#